data_AF-A0A840BR56-F1
#
_entry.id   AF-A0A840BR56-F1
#
_cell.length_a   1.000
_cell.length_b   1.000
_cell.length_c   1.000
_cell.angle_alpha   90.00
_cell.angle_beta   90.00
_cell.angle_gamma   90.00
#
_symmetry.space_group_name_H-M   'P 1'
#
loop_
_entity.id
_entity.type
_entity.pdbx_description
1 polymer ?
#
loop_
_entity_poly.entity_id
_entity_poly.type
_entity_poly.pdbx_seq_one_letter_code
_entity_poly.pdbx_strand_id
1 'polypeptide(L)'
;MTEERRHDDRRQRERRFGSSRYGSRRTDDEGGVHIYILPKWVRVWHWTNAILIITLIVTGVSLHFADSKVPLVEFPLAVRIHNIAGVALVLLYTGFVIGNALTGNWWQFIPKPPNVFQRCVNQVRYYMWGVFKGEHEPYPVTEDEHFNALQSLTYWFVIYMVLPVIVVTGLIFLYPQFAPARMFGVDGLFTIAVLHYMSATVIAAFIVAHIYLCTFGKKISSTFKTMITGWHEH
;
A
#
# COMPACT_ATOMS: atom_id res chain seq x y z
N MET A 1 -20.50 44.15 -13.72
CA MET A 1 -20.31 42.96 -12.88
C MET A 1 -18.83 42.89 -12.52
N THR A 2 -18.47 43.33 -11.31
CA THR A 2 -17.08 43.54 -10.87
C THR A 2 -16.27 42.23 -10.84
N GLU A 3 -14.98 42.30 -11.17
CA GLU A 3 -14.06 41.15 -11.21
C GLU A 3 -14.03 40.35 -9.91
N GLU A 4 -14.27 41.01 -8.78
CA GLU A 4 -14.42 40.42 -7.45
C GLU A 4 -15.55 39.36 -7.40
N ARG A 5 -16.70 39.64 -8.04
CA ARG A 5 -17.82 38.67 -8.11
C ARG A 5 -17.50 37.49 -9.01
N ARG A 6 -16.71 37.66 -10.07
CA ARG A 6 -16.26 36.55 -10.92
C ARG A 6 -15.25 35.66 -10.21
N HIS A 7 -14.38 36.25 -9.39
CA HIS A 7 -13.38 35.50 -8.62
C HIS A 7 -14.05 34.69 -7.49
N ASP A 8 -15.10 35.24 -6.89
CA ASP A 8 -15.87 34.56 -5.84
C ASP A 8 -16.78 33.47 -6.41
N ASP A 9 -17.40 33.68 -7.58
CA ASP A 9 -18.16 32.65 -8.31
C ASP A 9 -17.27 31.49 -8.76
N ARG A 10 -16.01 31.76 -9.12
CA ARG A 10 -15.04 30.72 -9.50
C ARG A 10 -14.63 29.88 -8.30
N ARG A 11 -14.38 30.51 -7.15
CA ARG A 11 -14.12 29.82 -5.87
C ARG A 11 -15.32 29.03 -5.37
N GLN A 12 -16.55 29.54 -5.56
CA GLN A 12 -17.77 28.81 -5.22
C GLN A 12 -18.03 27.63 -6.15
N ARG A 13 -17.74 27.76 -7.46
CA ARG A 13 -17.82 26.64 -8.42
C ARG A 13 -16.77 25.56 -8.14
N GLU A 14 -15.54 25.92 -7.80
CA GLU A 14 -14.50 24.95 -7.41
C GLU A 14 -14.88 24.17 -6.15
N ARG A 15 -15.47 24.82 -5.14
CA ARG A 15 -16.02 24.15 -3.94
C ARG A 15 -17.19 23.22 -4.26
N ARG A 16 -18.01 23.55 -5.28
CA ARG A 16 -19.21 22.76 -5.66
C ARG A 16 -18.87 21.52 -6.48
N PHE A 17 -17.72 21.50 -7.16
CA PHE A 17 -17.27 20.35 -7.97
C PHE A 17 -16.21 19.49 -7.27
N GLY A 18 -15.59 19.95 -6.19
CA GLY A 18 -14.62 19.19 -5.39
C GLY A 18 -15.18 18.41 -4.20
N SER A 19 -16.41 18.67 -3.74
CA SER A 19 -16.89 18.15 -2.44
C SER A 19 -17.60 16.78 -2.49
N SER A 20 -17.25 15.89 -3.40
CA SER A 20 -17.98 14.63 -3.58
C SER A 20 -17.22 13.42 -3.03
N ARG A 21 -17.73 12.91 -1.89
CA ARG A 21 -17.56 11.57 -1.26
C ARG A 21 -16.54 11.39 -0.14
N TYR A 22 -15.66 12.33 0.15
CA TYR A 22 -14.70 12.21 1.24
C TYR A 22 -14.63 13.48 2.10
N GLY A 23 -14.65 13.32 3.44
CA GLY A 23 -14.60 14.44 4.39
C GLY A 23 -15.89 14.67 5.20
N SER A 24 -16.23 13.77 6.11
CA SER A 24 -17.06 14.13 7.27
C SER A 24 -16.11 14.62 8.36
N ARG A 25 -16.26 15.87 8.82
CA ARG A 25 -15.51 16.41 9.96
C ARG A 25 -16.29 16.18 11.24
N ARG A 26 -15.59 15.71 12.27
CA ARG A 26 -16.11 15.69 13.65
C ARG A 26 -15.12 16.44 14.54
N THR A 27 -15.59 17.45 15.24
CA THR A 27 -14.85 18.07 16.34
C THR A 27 -15.19 17.31 17.62
N ASP A 28 -14.18 16.90 18.38
CA ASP A 28 -14.41 16.43 19.75
C ASP A 28 -14.55 17.63 20.71
N ASP A 29 -15.05 17.37 21.92
CA ASP A 29 -15.32 18.41 22.93
C ASP A 29 -14.03 19.13 23.43
N GLU A 30 -12.85 18.62 23.04
CA GLU A 30 -11.53 19.19 23.36
C GLU A 30 -10.90 19.99 22.19
N GLY A 31 -11.61 20.17 21.07
CA GLY A 31 -11.17 20.99 19.94
C GLY A 31 -10.28 20.29 18.90
N GLY A 32 -10.13 18.97 18.99
CA GLY A 32 -9.49 18.12 17.99
C GLY A 32 -10.35 17.94 16.74
N VAL A 33 -9.78 18.24 15.56
CA VAL A 33 -10.46 18.05 14.27
C VAL A 33 -10.19 16.64 13.76
N HIS A 34 -11.22 15.80 13.69
CA HIS A 34 -11.15 14.45 13.12
C HIS A 34 -11.67 14.46 11.68
N ILE A 35 -10.85 13.96 10.76
CA ILE A 35 -11.21 13.86 9.34
C ILE A 35 -11.44 12.40 8.99
N TYR A 36 -12.59 12.09 8.37
CA TYR A 36 -12.84 10.75 7.86
C TYR A 36 -12.16 10.54 6.51
N ILE A 37 -11.07 9.75 6.50
CA ILE A 37 -10.19 9.55 5.31
C ILE A 37 -10.25 8.10 4.78
N LEU A 38 -10.59 7.10 5.60
CA LEU A 38 -10.54 5.69 5.19
C LEU A 38 -11.89 4.99 5.26
N PRO A 39 -12.45 4.51 4.14
CA PRO A 39 -13.78 3.92 4.13
C PRO A 39 -13.74 2.52 4.72
N LYS A 40 -14.85 2.07 5.33
CA LYS A 40 -14.95 0.72 5.92
C LYS A 40 -14.50 -0.38 4.95
N TRP A 41 -14.88 -0.30 3.69
CA TRP A 41 -14.51 -1.31 2.68
C TRP A 41 -12.99 -1.38 2.44
N VAL A 42 -12.29 -0.24 2.38
CA VAL A 42 -10.82 -0.19 2.21
C VAL A 42 -10.14 -0.80 3.43
N ARG A 43 -10.65 -0.52 4.63
CA ARG A 43 -10.06 -1.05 5.87
C ARG A 43 -10.19 -2.56 5.94
N VAL A 44 -11.38 -3.10 5.64
CA VAL A 44 -11.58 -4.56 5.59
C VAL A 44 -10.68 -5.19 4.54
N TRP A 45 -10.66 -4.63 3.33
CA TRP A 45 -9.78 -5.09 2.26
C TRP A 45 -8.31 -5.08 2.68
N HIS A 46 -7.84 -4.00 3.28
CA HIS A 46 -6.46 -3.84 3.73
C HIS A 46 -6.09 -4.89 4.78
N TRP A 47 -6.91 -5.08 5.82
CA TRP A 47 -6.61 -6.06 6.87
C TRP A 47 -6.63 -7.50 6.35
N THR A 48 -7.57 -7.83 5.47
CA THR A 48 -7.56 -9.14 4.79
C THR A 48 -6.29 -9.30 3.95
N ASN A 49 -5.89 -8.29 3.19
CA ASN A 49 -4.68 -8.30 2.39
C ASN A 49 -3.43 -8.45 3.26
N ALA A 50 -3.34 -7.71 4.37
CA ALA A 50 -2.22 -7.78 5.31
C ALA A 50 -2.06 -9.17 5.91
N ILE A 51 -3.15 -9.79 6.36
CA ILE A 51 -3.12 -11.16 6.91
C ILE A 51 -2.66 -12.17 5.85
N LEU A 52 -3.16 -12.05 4.62
CA LEU A 52 -2.75 -12.94 3.52
C LEU A 52 -1.28 -12.80 3.17
N ILE A 53 -0.78 -11.57 3.02
CA ILE A 53 0.62 -11.32 2.69
C ILE A 53 1.55 -11.82 3.81
N ILE A 54 1.22 -11.59 5.08
CA ILE A 54 2.02 -12.11 6.21
C ILE A 54 2.03 -13.64 6.19
N THR A 55 0.88 -14.28 5.97
CA THR A 55 0.77 -15.74 5.86
C THR A 55 1.63 -16.28 4.72
N LEU A 56 1.60 -15.61 3.56
CA LEU A 56 2.41 -15.97 2.39
C LEU A 56 3.90 -15.82 2.63
N ILE A 57 4.34 -14.78 3.36
CA ILE A 57 5.74 -14.60 3.73
C ILE A 57 6.18 -15.71 4.68
N VAL A 58 5.44 -15.99 5.76
CA VAL A 58 5.81 -17.01 6.75
C VAL A 58 5.90 -18.39 6.10
N THR A 59 4.90 -18.76 5.30
CA THR A 59 4.91 -20.03 4.56
C THR A 59 5.99 -20.04 3.48
N GLY A 60 6.20 -18.96 2.76
CA GLY A 60 7.26 -18.84 1.73
C GLY A 60 8.67 -18.98 2.31
N VAL A 61 8.94 -18.39 3.47
CA VAL A 61 10.19 -18.59 4.22
C VAL A 61 10.36 -20.06 4.61
N SER A 62 9.28 -20.71 5.07
CA SER A 62 9.31 -22.14 5.42
C SER A 62 9.60 -23.04 4.20
N LEU A 63 9.08 -22.68 3.03
CA LEU A 63 9.36 -23.40 1.77
C LEU A 63 10.79 -23.17 1.28
N HIS A 64 11.33 -21.96 1.43
CA HIS A 64 12.68 -21.62 1.01
C HIS A 64 13.75 -22.27 1.89
N PHE A 65 13.52 -22.30 3.21
CA PHE A 65 14.43 -22.90 4.20
C PHE A 65 13.93 -24.26 4.70
N ALA A 66 13.38 -25.07 3.80
CA ALA A 66 12.76 -26.36 4.15
C ALA A 66 13.73 -27.36 4.81
N ASP A 67 15.05 -27.20 4.63
CA ASP A 67 16.10 -28.05 5.21
C ASP A 67 16.56 -27.59 6.61
N SER A 68 15.86 -26.62 7.22
CA SER A 68 16.23 -26.16 8.56
C SER A 68 15.87 -27.20 9.63
N LYS A 69 16.72 -27.37 10.65
CA LYS A 69 16.49 -28.28 11.78
C LYS A 69 15.32 -27.86 12.69
N VAL A 70 14.76 -26.67 12.48
CA VAL A 70 13.65 -26.09 13.24
C VAL A 70 12.72 -25.38 12.24
N PRO A 71 11.83 -26.12 11.56
CA PRO A 71 10.93 -25.54 10.58
C PRO A 71 9.93 -24.60 11.28
N LEU A 72 9.71 -23.40 10.71
CA LEU A 72 8.68 -22.47 11.21
C LEU A 72 7.27 -23.05 11.02
N VAL A 73 7.03 -23.68 9.86
CA VAL A 73 5.82 -24.45 9.53
C VAL A 73 6.28 -25.71 8.81
N GLU A 74 5.69 -26.85 9.14
CA GLU A 74 6.00 -28.12 8.45
C GLU A 74 5.77 -28.00 6.94
N PHE A 75 6.68 -28.56 6.14
CA PHE A 75 6.70 -28.36 4.68
C PHE A 75 5.36 -28.66 3.99
N PRO A 76 4.68 -29.81 4.20
CA PRO A 76 3.42 -30.10 3.53
C PRO A 76 2.31 -29.11 3.91
N LEU A 77 2.28 -28.69 5.17
CA LEU A 77 1.33 -27.70 5.66
C LEU A 77 1.63 -26.31 5.08
N ALA A 78 2.91 -25.93 5.02
CA ALA A 78 3.36 -24.68 4.43
C ALA A 78 2.93 -24.58 2.96
N VAL A 79 3.13 -25.63 2.15
CA VAL A 79 2.68 -25.68 0.75
C VAL A 79 1.16 -25.47 0.67
N ARG A 80 0.39 -26.20 1.48
CA ARG A 80 -1.08 -26.12 1.46
C ARG A 80 -1.58 -24.72 1.82
N ILE A 81 -1.07 -24.15 2.91
CA ILE A 81 -1.47 -22.81 3.35
C ILE A 81 -1.03 -21.77 2.33
N HIS A 82 0.19 -21.87 1.80
CA HIS A 82 0.73 -20.93 0.80
C HIS A 82 -0.13 -20.92 -0.47
N ASN A 83 -0.51 -22.08 -0.98
CA ASN A 83 -1.34 -22.18 -2.19
C ASN A 83 -2.75 -21.61 -1.97
N ILE A 84 -3.39 -21.94 -0.85
CA ILE A 84 -4.72 -21.40 -0.51
C ILE A 84 -4.67 -19.88 -0.33
N ALA A 85 -3.69 -19.38 0.43
CA ALA A 85 -3.49 -17.95 0.65
C ALA A 85 -3.15 -17.22 -0.66
N GLY A 86 -2.39 -17.86 -1.54
CA GLY A 86 -2.02 -17.32 -2.85
C GLY A 86 -3.24 -17.13 -3.74
N VAL A 87 -4.09 -18.15 -3.87
CA VAL A 87 -5.35 -18.04 -4.62
C VAL A 87 -6.28 -17.00 -4.00
N ALA A 88 -6.40 -16.95 -2.67
CA ALA A 88 -7.19 -15.94 -1.98
C ALA A 88 -6.66 -14.52 -2.25
N LEU A 89 -5.33 -14.34 -2.28
CA LEU A 89 -4.70 -13.07 -2.64
C LEU A 89 -4.99 -12.68 -4.08
N VAL A 90 -4.93 -13.62 -5.04
CA VAL A 90 -5.27 -13.34 -6.44
C VAL A 90 -6.70 -12.82 -6.56
N LEU A 91 -7.68 -13.47 -5.90
CA LEU A 91 -9.07 -13.03 -5.91
C LEU A 91 -9.23 -11.64 -5.29
N LEU A 92 -8.61 -11.41 -4.12
CA LEU A 92 -8.68 -10.14 -3.41
C LEU A 92 -8.04 -8.99 -4.18
N TYR A 93 -6.87 -9.23 -4.79
CA TYR A 93 -6.14 -8.26 -5.59
C TYR A 93 -6.88 -7.94 -6.89
N THR A 94 -7.40 -8.96 -7.58
CA THR A 94 -8.20 -8.76 -8.80
C THR A 94 -9.43 -7.91 -8.53
N GLY A 95 -10.16 -8.19 -7.44
CA GLY A 95 -11.30 -7.38 -7.01
C GLY A 95 -10.91 -5.92 -6.71
N PHE A 96 -9.75 -5.69 -6.11
CA PHE A 96 -9.23 -4.35 -5.84
C PHE A 96 -8.84 -3.58 -7.10
N VAL A 97 -8.16 -4.23 -8.05
CA VAL A 97 -7.76 -3.61 -9.31
C VAL A 97 -9.00 -3.24 -10.13
N ILE A 98 -9.96 -4.16 -10.24
CA ILE A 98 -11.24 -3.90 -10.93
C ILE A 98 -11.99 -2.76 -10.22
N GLY A 99 -12.10 -2.79 -8.90
CA GLY A 99 -12.76 -1.74 -8.12
C GLY A 99 -12.13 -0.36 -8.33
N ASN A 100 -10.80 -0.26 -8.31
CA ASN A 100 -10.09 1.01 -8.57
C ASN A 100 -10.22 1.46 -10.02
N ALA A 101 -10.20 0.54 -10.98
CA ALA A 101 -10.39 0.85 -12.39
C ALA A 101 -11.79 1.40 -12.66
N LEU A 102 -12.83 0.78 -12.09
CA LEU A 102 -14.23 1.20 -12.25
C LEU A 102 -14.55 2.52 -11.53
N THR A 103 -13.91 2.79 -10.39
CA THR A 103 -14.16 4.01 -9.60
C THR A 103 -13.31 5.20 -10.03
N GLY A 104 -12.25 4.99 -10.81
CA GLY A 104 -11.31 6.04 -11.18
C GLY A 104 -10.38 6.47 -10.03
N ASN A 105 -10.33 5.72 -8.93
CA ASN A 105 -9.54 6.10 -7.74
C ASN A 105 -8.02 5.89 -7.88
N TRP A 106 -7.55 5.32 -8.98
CA TRP A 106 -6.12 5.10 -9.26
C TRP A 106 -5.27 6.38 -9.27
N TRP A 107 -5.85 7.54 -9.60
CA TRP A 107 -5.15 8.84 -9.61
C TRP A 107 -4.57 9.24 -8.25
N GLN A 108 -5.12 8.74 -7.13
CA GLN A 108 -4.62 9.04 -5.78
C GLN A 108 -3.20 8.52 -5.52
N PHE A 109 -2.75 7.53 -6.32
CA PHE A 109 -1.42 6.92 -6.20
C PHE A 109 -0.37 7.62 -7.06
N ILE A 110 -0.77 8.56 -7.93
CA ILE A 110 0.16 9.28 -8.80
C ILE A 110 0.59 10.58 -8.09
N PRO A 111 1.89 10.76 -7.81
CA PRO A 111 2.36 11.97 -7.14
C PRO A 111 2.16 13.20 -8.04
N LYS A 112 1.54 14.25 -7.48
CA LYS A 112 1.24 15.50 -8.21
C LYS A 112 2.54 16.32 -8.45
N PRO A 113 2.81 16.79 -9.68
CA PRO A 113 3.92 17.71 -9.96
C PRO A 113 3.64 19.10 -9.34
N PRO A 114 4.66 19.96 -9.11
CA PRO A 114 6.07 19.84 -9.49
C PRO A 114 6.98 19.22 -8.40
N ASN A 115 8.24 18.94 -8.75
CA ASN A 115 9.32 18.54 -7.83
C ASN A 115 9.12 17.22 -7.06
N VAL A 116 8.45 16.23 -7.66
CA VAL A 116 8.20 14.90 -7.04
C VAL A 116 9.48 14.28 -6.46
N PHE A 117 10.59 14.30 -7.21
CA PHE A 117 11.86 13.75 -6.75
C PHE A 117 12.37 14.43 -5.47
N GLN A 118 12.40 15.76 -5.44
CA GLN A 118 12.83 16.52 -4.26
C GLN A 118 11.90 16.26 -3.06
N ARG A 119 10.59 16.16 -3.30
CA ARG A 119 9.61 15.82 -2.25
C ARG A 119 9.92 14.43 -1.65
N CYS A 120 10.21 13.44 -2.48
CA CYS A 120 10.58 12.10 -2.03
C CYS A 120 11.88 12.13 -1.21
N VAL A 121 12.93 12.80 -1.70
CA VAL A 121 14.23 12.90 -0.99
C VAL A 121 14.07 13.60 0.35
N ASN A 122 13.32 14.71 0.40
CA ASN A 122 13.03 15.42 1.64
C ASN A 122 12.29 14.53 2.64
N GLN A 123 11.34 13.73 2.17
CA GLN A 123 10.59 12.81 3.02
C GLN A 123 11.45 11.67 3.55
N VAL A 124 12.34 11.10 2.70
CA VAL A 124 13.31 10.09 3.12
C VAL A 124 14.25 10.65 4.19
N ARG A 125 14.81 11.85 3.99
CA ARG A 125 15.67 12.53 4.99
C ARG A 125 14.91 12.72 6.31
N TYR A 126 13.66 13.15 6.24
CA TYR A 126 12.83 13.34 7.40
C TYR A 126 12.64 12.03 8.18
N TYR A 127 12.22 10.95 7.52
CA TYR A 127 12.00 9.66 8.18
C TYR A 127 13.28 9.02 8.71
N MET A 128 14.43 9.19 8.04
CA MET A 128 15.69 8.61 8.52
C MET A 128 16.32 9.40 9.67
N TRP A 129 16.13 10.73 9.72
CA TRP A 129 16.88 11.59 10.63
C TRP A 129 16.07 12.75 11.24
N GLY A 130 15.24 13.42 10.43
CA GLY A 130 14.48 14.60 10.87
C GLY A 130 13.54 14.32 12.04
N VAL A 131 12.91 13.14 12.09
CA VAL A 131 12.02 12.75 13.19
C VAL A 131 12.76 12.73 14.53
N PHE A 132 13.99 12.20 14.59
CA PHE A 132 14.77 12.15 15.83
C PHE A 132 15.22 13.53 16.31
N LYS A 133 15.24 14.52 15.41
CA LYS A 133 15.51 15.93 15.72
C LYS A 133 14.25 16.72 16.13
N GLY A 134 13.08 16.09 16.10
CA GLY A 134 11.81 16.78 16.34
C GLY A 134 11.46 17.80 15.23
N GLU A 135 11.98 17.61 14.01
CA GLU A 135 11.58 18.43 12.87
C GLU A 135 10.08 18.24 12.58
N HIS A 136 9.42 19.26 12.02
CA HIS A 136 8.03 19.12 11.58
C HIS A 136 7.93 18.32 10.28
N GLU A 137 6.84 17.56 10.11
CA GLU A 137 6.60 16.79 8.90
C GLU A 137 6.52 17.71 7.66
N PRO A 138 7.33 17.48 6.61
CA PRO A 138 7.38 18.37 5.45
C PRO A 138 6.07 18.42 4.64
N TYR A 139 5.34 17.31 4.58
CA TYR A 139 4.13 17.15 3.77
C TYR A 139 3.05 16.41 4.57
N PRO A 140 2.30 17.10 5.46
CA PRO A 140 1.26 16.49 6.26
C PRO A 140 0.08 16.03 5.40
N VAL A 141 -0.65 15.02 5.89
CA VAL A 141 -1.88 14.52 5.25
C VAL A 141 -2.95 15.62 5.23
N THR A 142 -3.61 15.81 4.09
CA THR A 142 -4.70 16.78 3.92
C THR A 142 -5.91 16.11 3.27
N GLU A 143 -7.08 16.78 3.28
CA GLU A 143 -8.30 16.29 2.63
C GLU A 143 -8.12 16.05 1.11
N ASP A 144 -7.21 16.78 0.46
CA ASP A 144 -6.96 16.71 -0.99
C ASP A 144 -5.73 15.86 -1.36
N GLU A 145 -4.85 15.59 -0.39
CA GLU A 145 -3.65 14.75 -0.52
C GLU A 145 -3.56 13.79 0.67
N HIS A 146 -4.11 12.60 0.48
CA HIS A 146 -4.12 11.54 1.49
C HIS A 146 -2.74 10.91 1.74
N PHE A 147 -1.78 11.13 0.83
CA PHE A 147 -0.46 10.52 0.85
C PHE A 147 0.61 11.55 0.46
N ASN A 148 1.77 11.47 1.10
CA ASN A 148 2.93 12.22 0.62
C ASN A 148 3.51 11.59 -0.67
N ALA A 149 4.34 12.34 -1.39
CA ALA A 149 4.89 11.91 -2.69
C ALA A 149 5.65 10.57 -2.63
N LEU A 150 6.37 10.31 -1.53
CA LEU A 150 7.10 9.06 -1.33
C LEU A 150 6.13 7.89 -1.14
N GLN A 151 5.10 8.07 -0.32
CA GLN A 151 4.06 7.07 -0.07
C GLN A 151 3.26 6.76 -1.34
N SER A 152 2.77 7.78 -2.07
CA SER A 152 2.04 7.59 -3.33
C SER A 152 2.85 6.77 -4.32
N LEU A 153 4.11 7.16 -4.57
CA LEU A 153 4.99 6.45 -5.50
C LEU A 153 5.27 5.01 -5.06
N THR A 154 5.52 4.80 -3.77
CA THR A 154 5.78 3.46 -3.22
C THR A 154 4.55 2.57 -3.35
N TYR A 155 3.36 3.08 -3.02
CA TYR A 155 2.12 2.32 -3.15
C TYR A 155 1.82 2.00 -4.61
N TRP A 156 2.00 2.96 -5.52
CA TRP A 156 1.85 2.70 -6.95
C TRP A 156 2.80 1.59 -7.42
N PHE A 157 4.08 1.67 -7.06
CA PHE A 157 5.08 0.67 -7.43
C PHE A 157 4.75 -0.72 -6.87
N VAL A 158 4.44 -0.83 -5.58
CA VAL A 158 4.11 -2.12 -4.95
C VAL A 158 2.83 -2.71 -5.54
N ILE A 159 1.77 -1.89 -5.68
CA ILE A 159 0.45 -2.35 -6.11
C ILE A 159 0.43 -2.70 -7.60
N TYR A 160 1.06 -1.91 -8.47
CA TYR A 160 0.91 -2.05 -9.93
C TYR A 160 2.13 -2.61 -10.64
N MET A 161 3.27 -2.76 -9.96
CA MET A 161 4.45 -3.43 -10.53
C MET A 161 4.77 -4.72 -9.78
N VAL A 162 4.98 -4.66 -8.46
CA VAL A 162 5.46 -5.82 -7.70
C VAL A 162 4.38 -6.88 -7.48
N LEU A 163 3.17 -6.48 -7.09
CA LEU A 163 2.06 -7.42 -6.87
C LEU A 163 1.66 -8.21 -8.13
N PRO A 164 1.54 -7.60 -9.33
CA PRO A 164 1.32 -8.35 -10.56
C PRO A 164 2.39 -9.40 -10.82
N VAL A 165 3.67 -9.05 -10.61
CA VAL A 165 4.78 -9.98 -10.84
C VAL A 165 4.71 -11.16 -9.89
N ILE A 166 4.50 -10.94 -8.58
CA ILE A 166 4.41 -12.06 -7.62
C ILE A 166 3.17 -12.92 -7.85
N VAL A 167 2.04 -12.32 -8.25
CA VAL A 167 0.80 -13.04 -8.58
C VAL A 167 0.99 -13.92 -9.81
N VAL A 168 1.53 -13.37 -10.90
CA VAL A 168 1.75 -14.12 -12.14
C VAL A 168 2.74 -15.26 -11.91
N THR A 169 3.87 -14.98 -11.28
CA THR A 169 4.89 -16.00 -10.98
C THR A 169 4.35 -17.09 -10.04
N GLY A 170 3.56 -16.72 -9.03
CA GLY A 170 2.90 -17.67 -8.13
C GLY A 170 1.84 -18.53 -8.81
N LEU A 171 1.07 -17.97 -9.74
CA LEU A 171 0.12 -18.74 -10.56
C LEU A 171 0.84 -19.74 -11.46
N ILE A 172 1.99 -19.40 -12.02
CA ILE A 172 2.79 -20.34 -12.81
C ILE A 172 3.33 -21.46 -11.91
N PHE A 173 3.70 -21.19 -10.66
CA PHE A 173 4.06 -22.26 -9.72
C PHE A 173 2.90 -23.18 -9.36
N LEU A 174 1.67 -22.66 -9.29
CA LEU A 174 0.48 -23.48 -9.08
C LEU A 174 0.15 -24.34 -10.32
N TYR A 175 0.50 -23.86 -11.51
CA TYR A 175 0.23 -24.49 -12.79
C TYR A 175 1.50 -24.55 -13.67
N PRO A 176 2.50 -25.38 -13.31
CA PRO A 176 3.81 -25.37 -13.93
C PRO A 176 3.80 -25.76 -15.42
N GLN A 177 2.71 -26.36 -15.91
CA GLN A 177 2.51 -26.63 -17.34
C GLN A 177 2.50 -25.37 -18.22
N PHE A 178 2.24 -24.18 -17.62
CA PHE A 178 2.29 -22.90 -18.32
C PHE A 178 3.68 -22.24 -18.24
N ALA A 179 4.64 -22.85 -17.54
CA ALA A 179 6.00 -22.34 -17.50
C ALA A 179 6.67 -22.49 -18.87
N PRO A 180 7.37 -21.46 -19.38
CA PRO A 180 8.15 -21.58 -20.60
C PRO A 180 9.31 -22.56 -20.37
N ALA A 181 9.66 -23.35 -21.40
CA ALA A 181 10.77 -24.29 -21.30
C ALA A 181 12.12 -23.57 -21.09
N ARG A 182 12.29 -22.38 -21.67
CA ARG A 182 13.46 -21.52 -21.46
C ARG A 182 13.05 -20.05 -21.40
N MET A 183 13.78 -19.28 -20.60
CA MET A 183 13.65 -17.83 -20.50
C MET A 183 15.06 -17.24 -20.32
N PHE A 184 15.40 -16.19 -21.08
CA PHE A 184 16.74 -15.56 -21.04
C PHE A 184 17.93 -16.53 -21.16
N GLY A 185 17.76 -17.64 -21.89
CA GLY A 185 18.81 -18.64 -22.09
C GLY A 185 18.99 -19.66 -20.96
N VAL A 186 18.21 -19.58 -19.89
CA VAL A 186 18.20 -20.55 -18.78
C VAL A 186 16.84 -21.26 -18.68
N ASP A 187 16.75 -22.22 -17.76
CA ASP A 187 15.49 -22.88 -17.42
C ASP A 187 14.40 -21.84 -17.03
N GLY A 188 13.22 -21.96 -17.65
CA GLY A 188 12.17 -20.97 -17.44
C GLY A 188 11.58 -21.02 -16.03
N LEU A 189 11.47 -22.22 -15.44
CA LEU A 189 10.95 -22.38 -14.08
C LEU A 189 11.93 -21.79 -13.05
N PHE A 190 13.24 -21.96 -13.25
CA PHE A 190 14.26 -21.28 -12.45
C PHE A 190 14.12 -19.76 -12.51
N THR A 191 13.95 -19.20 -13.71
CA THR A 191 13.76 -17.74 -13.87
C THR A 191 12.53 -17.25 -13.12
N ILE A 192 11.41 -17.97 -13.23
CA ILE A 192 10.17 -17.67 -12.50
C ILE A 192 10.40 -17.74 -10.99
N ALA A 193 11.15 -18.74 -10.52
CA ALA A 193 11.48 -18.88 -9.11
C ALA A 193 12.26 -17.68 -8.57
N VAL A 194 13.28 -17.23 -9.31
CA VAL A 194 14.06 -16.04 -8.97
C VAL A 194 13.17 -14.79 -8.93
N LEU A 195 12.31 -14.59 -9.94
CA LEU A 195 11.41 -13.44 -9.98
C LEU A 195 10.39 -13.45 -8.83
N HIS A 196 9.84 -14.63 -8.51
CA HIS A 196 8.92 -14.79 -7.39
C HIS A 196 9.60 -14.44 -6.07
N TYR A 197 10.80 -14.98 -5.83
CA TYR A 197 11.58 -14.73 -4.63
C TYR A 197 11.99 -13.26 -4.50
N MET A 198 12.52 -12.65 -5.56
CA MET A 198 12.88 -11.23 -5.57
C MET A 198 11.69 -10.33 -5.26
N SER A 199 10.53 -10.64 -5.85
CA SER A 199 9.29 -9.89 -5.58
C SER A 199 8.82 -10.09 -4.13
N ALA A 200 8.91 -11.31 -3.60
CA ALA A 200 8.61 -11.61 -2.21
C ALA A 200 9.54 -10.85 -1.24
N THR A 201 10.85 -10.77 -1.54
CA THR A 201 11.81 -10.00 -0.76
C THR A 201 11.47 -8.50 -0.75
N VAL A 202 11.12 -7.93 -1.92
CA VAL A 202 10.69 -6.53 -2.02
C VAL A 202 9.43 -6.27 -1.19
N ILE A 203 8.43 -7.15 -1.25
CA ILE A 203 7.21 -7.03 -0.45
C ILE A 203 7.51 -7.15 1.05
N ALA A 204 8.36 -8.09 1.45
CA ALA A 204 8.76 -8.25 2.85
C ALA A 204 9.47 -6.98 3.37
N ALA A 205 10.41 -6.43 2.59
CA ALA A 205 11.09 -5.17 2.92
C ALA A 205 10.10 -3.99 3.00
N PHE A 206 9.14 -3.92 2.08
CA PHE A 206 8.08 -2.92 2.11
C PHE A 206 7.24 -3.01 3.39
N ILE A 207 6.84 -4.20 3.83
CA ILE A 207 6.06 -4.36 5.07
C ILE A 207 6.84 -3.87 6.29
N VAL A 208 8.13 -4.23 6.39
CA VAL A 208 8.99 -3.76 7.49
C VAL A 208 9.06 -2.24 7.49
N ALA A 209 9.35 -1.63 6.33
CA ALA A 209 9.39 -0.17 6.18
C ALA A 209 8.03 0.47 6.45
N HIS A 210 6.93 -0.13 5.99
CA HIS A 210 5.58 0.37 6.16
C HIS A 210 5.16 0.37 7.64
N ILE A 211 5.38 -0.73 8.36
CA ILE A 211 5.09 -0.82 9.80
C ILE A 211 5.96 0.19 10.56
N TYR A 212 7.24 0.32 10.22
CA TYR A 212 8.12 1.33 10.80
C TYR A 212 7.56 2.74 10.60
N LEU A 213 7.15 3.09 9.37
CA LEU A 213 6.56 4.39 9.08
C LEU A 213 5.25 4.64 9.82
N CYS A 214 4.44 3.59 10.04
CA CYS A 214 3.21 3.69 10.84
C CYS A 214 3.46 4.03 12.31
N THR A 215 4.68 3.83 12.83
CA THR A 215 5.04 4.24 14.19
C THR A 215 5.28 5.75 14.31
N PHE A 216 5.42 6.45 13.17
CA PHE A 216 5.51 7.90 13.13
C PHE A 216 4.12 8.54 13.07
N GLY A 217 3.86 9.43 14.02
CA GLY A 217 2.62 10.16 14.21
C GLY A 217 2.65 10.86 15.56
N LYS A 218 1.63 11.65 15.91
CA LYS A 218 1.54 12.27 17.26
C LYS A 218 1.66 11.25 18.39
N LYS A 219 1.12 10.05 18.14
CA LYS A 219 1.28 8.86 18.97
C LYS A 219 1.61 7.70 18.05
N ILE A 220 2.42 6.75 18.53
CA ILE A 220 2.76 5.51 17.82
C ILE A 220 1.49 4.76 17.37
N SER A 221 0.40 4.88 18.13
CA SER A 221 -0.88 4.22 17.83
C SER A 221 -1.82 5.01 16.92
N SER A 222 -1.54 6.28 16.62
CA SER A 222 -2.49 7.16 15.90
C SER A 222 -2.81 6.64 14.49
N THR A 223 -1.77 6.32 13.71
CA THR A 223 -1.90 5.77 12.35
C THR A 223 -2.60 4.40 12.35
N PHE A 224 -2.28 3.52 13.29
CA PHE A 224 -2.96 2.24 13.46
C PHE A 224 -4.43 2.42 13.85
N LYS A 225 -4.73 3.38 14.74
CA LYS A 225 -6.10 3.72 15.14
C LYS A 225 -6.89 4.23 13.94
N THR A 226 -6.31 5.07 13.08
CA THR A 226 -6.93 5.51 11.83
C THR A 226 -7.25 4.33 10.91
N MET A 227 -6.38 3.32 10.82
CA MET A 227 -6.67 2.09 10.05
C MET A 227 -7.77 1.21 10.63
N ILE A 228 -8.13 1.39 11.91
CA ILE A 228 -9.24 0.67 12.56
C ILE A 228 -10.53 1.49 12.48
N THR A 229 -10.48 2.75 12.89
CA THR A 229 -11.65 3.63 13.06
C THR A 229 -12.04 4.34 11.74
N GLY A 230 -11.06 4.63 10.90
CA GLY A 230 -11.17 5.45 9.68
C GLY A 230 -11.04 6.94 9.88
N TRP A 231 -10.85 7.38 11.13
CA TRP A 231 -10.73 8.78 11.50
C TRP A 231 -9.26 9.13 11.71
N HIS A 232 -8.82 10.19 11.05
CA HIS A 232 -7.49 10.75 11.21
C HIS A 232 -7.55 11.88 12.24
N GLU A 233 -6.71 11.76 13.26
CA GLU A 233 -6.54 12.74 14.33
C GLU A 233 -5.46 13.74 13.89
N HIS A 234 -5.86 14.99 13.63
CA HIS A 234 -4.92 16.06 13.28
C HIS A 234 -4.14 16.60 14.46
#